data_AF-A0A535PKG8-F1
#
_entry.id   AF-A0A535PKG8-F1
#
_cell.length_a   1.000
_cell.length_b   1.000
_cell.length_c   1.000
_cell.angle_alpha   90.00
_cell.angle_beta   90.00
_cell.angle_gamma   90.00
#
_symmetry.space_group_name_H-M   'P 1'
#
loop_
_entity.id
_entity.type
_entity.pdbx_description
1 polymer ?
#
loop_
_entity_poly.entity_id
_entity_poly.type
_entity_poly.pdbx_seq_one_letter_code
_entity_poly.pdbx_strand_id
1 'polypeptide(L)'
;MEPPVAGPRLDVKTSVFEGPLELLLALAEREEVDIFQVSLSRVTDAYLAEIASREVADPQEMAEFLWMAARLLLLKSIRLLPGEPQTEEETDLLGWEEEVRKRLEEYRAYKEMAQGLMERAENETFAFPPPPRAIEAAGQEEPLEIGLLVVAFNSVLARIPPRPVVVSGRTWTLEEKLDLITRRLREGPIELLDLILESEDRLEAVVTFVAVLELLRRSLISIRQKERFGPIRIEPRQAP
;
A
#
# COMPACT_ATOMS: atom_id res chain seq x y z
N MET A 1 24.93 43.74 2.91
CA MET A 1 25.12 42.28 3.03
C MET A 1 24.24 41.82 4.17
N GLU A 2 23.03 41.37 3.85
CA GLU A 2 22.16 40.67 4.81
C GLU A 2 22.55 39.19 4.86
N PRO A 3 22.47 38.53 6.04
CA PRO A 3 22.75 37.10 6.16
C PRO A 3 21.63 36.28 5.50
N PRO A 4 21.93 35.09 4.97
CA PRO A 4 20.91 34.24 4.37
C PRO A 4 19.93 33.76 5.44
N VAL A 5 18.65 33.95 5.16
CA VAL A 5 17.52 33.46 5.98
C VAL A 5 17.64 31.94 6.07
N ALA A 6 17.87 31.43 7.27
CA ALA A 6 17.83 30.00 7.56
C ALA A 6 16.39 29.52 7.29
N GLY A 7 16.22 28.76 6.20
CA GLY A 7 14.95 28.10 5.90
C GLY A 7 14.53 27.17 7.05
N PRO A 8 13.23 26.88 7.18
CA PRO A 8 12.73 26.02 8.25
C PRO A 8 13.46 24.68 8.21
N ARG A 9 14.07 24.31 9.35
CA ARG A 9 14.61 22.97 9.55
C ARG A 9 13.45 21.98 9.48
N LEU A 10 13.38 21.22 8.40
CA LEU A 10 12.52 20.05 8.31
C LEU A 10 13.14 18.99 9.23
N ASP A 11 12.55 18.81 10.41
CA ASP A 11 12.82 17.66 11.26
C ASP A 11 12.22 16.44 10.56
N VAL A 12 13.05 15.71 9.80
CA VAL A 12 12.66 14.45 9.17
C VAL A 12 12.74 13.37 10.23
N LYS A 13 11.62 13.12 10.93
CA LYS A 13 11.45 11.96 11.80
C LYS A 13 11.07 10.76 10.94
N THR A 14 12.05 9.95 10.55
CA THR A 14 11.81 8.68 9.86
C THR A 14 12.06 7.51 10.80
N SER A 15 10.96 7.01 11.35
CA SER A 15 10.70 5.59 11.60
C SER A 15 9.22 5.43 11.95
N VAL A 16 8.36 5.50 10.93
CA VAL A 16 6.99 4.98 11.08
C VAL A 16 7.14 3.47 11.06
N PHE A 17 6.98 2.83 12.21
CA PHE A 17 6.97 1.37 12.31
C PHE A 17 5.57 0.89 11.97
N GLU A 18 5.46 -0.16 11.17
CA GLU A 18 4.20 -0.76 10.73
C GLU A 18 3.48 -1.53 11.85
N GLY A 19 4.10 -1.67 13.03
CA GLY A 19 3.46 -2.28 14.18
C GLY A 19 4.35 -2.42 15.42
N PRO A 20 3.81 -2.98 16.52
CA PRO A 20 4.51 -3.11 17.80
C PRO A 20 5.67 -4.10 17.78
N LEU A 21 5.60 -5.14 16.94
CA LEU A 21 6.68 -6.14 16.80
C LEU A 21 7.91 -5.55 16.09
N GLU A 22 7.71 -4.77 15.04
CA GLU A 22 8.81 -4.11 14.34
C GLU A 22 9.52 -3.12 15.26
N LEU A 23 8.76 -2.37 16.05
CA LEU A 23 9.33 -1.49 17.06
C LEU A 23 10.16 -2.28 18.08
N LEU A 24 9.66 -3.41 18.59
CA LEU A 24 10.43 -4.26 19.50
C LEU A 24 11.73 -4.75 18.89
N LEU A 25 11.71 -5.20 17.63
CA LEU A 25 12.90 -5.65 16.93
C LEU A 25 13.93 -4.52 16.78
N ALA A 26 13.49 -3.33 16.37
CA ALA A 26 14.39 -2.19 16.20
C ALA A 26 14.97 -1.68 17.52
N LEU A 27 14.19 -1.73 18.61
CA LEU A 27 14.68 -1.39 19.94
C LEU A 27 15.68 -2.43 20.46
N ALA A 28 15.45 -3.71 20.19
CA ALA A 28 16.39 -4.77 20.51
C ALA A 28 17.75 -4.57 19.82
N GLU A 29 17.70 -4.27 18.52
CA GLU A 29 18.89 -3.94 17.73
C GLU A 29 19.61 -2.70 18.28
N ARG A 30 18.85 -1.65 18.66
CA ARG A 30 19.40 -0.40 19.20
C ARG A 30 20.06 -0.55 20.56
N GLU A 31 19.47 -1.35 21.45
CA GLU A 31 19.99 -1.58 22.81
C GLU A 31 21.10 -2.65 22.85
N GLU A 32 21.53 -3.17 21.69
CA GLU A 32 22.46 -4.30 21.55
C GLU A 32 22.02 -5.53 22.37
N VAL A 33 20.70 -5.70 22.54
CA VAL A 33 20.11 -6.82 23.28
C VAL A 33 19.69 -7.88 22.29
N ASP A 34 20.26 -9.08 22.43
CA ASP A 34 19.74 -10.26 21.76
C ASP A 34 18.41 -10.68 22.42
N ILE A 35 17.30 -10.12 21.96
CA ILE A 35 15.94 -10.46 22.42
C ILE A 35 15.57 -11.93 22.19
N PHE A 36 16.33 -12.65 21.36
CA PHE A 36 16.16 -14.08 21.17
C PHE A 36 16.80 -14.89 22.30
N GLN A 37 17.76 -14.30 23.02
CA GLN A 37 18.46 -14.94 24.13
C GLN A 37 18.18 -14.28 25.49
N VAL A 38 17.56 -13.11 25.48
CA VAL A 38 17.36 -12.26 26.65
C VAL A 38 15.88 -11.92 26.82
N SER A 39 15.44 -11.69 28.06
CA SER A 39 14.05 -11.36 28.35
C SER A 39 13.64 -10.01 27.75
N LEU A 40 12.42 -9.96 27.20
CA LEU A 40 11.80 -8.73 26.67
C LEU A 40 11.67 -7.64 27.74
N SER A 41 11.69 -8.01 29.03
CA SER A 41 11.71 -7.07 30.15
C SER A 41 12.82 -6.01 30.08
N ARG A 42 13.93 -6.30 29.38
CA ARG A 42 15.05 -5.34 29.21
C ARG A 42 14.76 -4.25 28.18
N VAL A 43 13.93 -4.51 27.18
CA VAL A 43 13.55 -3.54 26.15
C VAL A 43 12.26 -2.77 26.48
N THR A 44 11.56 -3.15 27.56
CA THR A 44 10.30 -2.52 27.99
C THR A 44 10.42 -1.01 28.19
N ASP A 45 11.48 -0.51 28.83
CA ASP A 45 11.62 0.93 29.09
C ASP A 45 11.79 1.72 27.80
N ALA A 46 12.60 1.21 26.88
CA ALA A 46 12.81 1.80 25.57
C ALA A 46 11.51 1.79 24.75
N TYR A 47 10.71 0.73 24.87
CA TYR A 47 9.40 0.60 24.21
C TYR A 47 8.40 1.65 24.72
N LEU A 48 8.29 1.82 26.03
CA LEU A 48 7.41 2.81 26.65
C LEU A 48 7.84 4.24 26.32
N ALA A 49 9.15 4.51 26.34
CA ALA A 49 9.70 5.81 25.99
C ALA A 49 9.38 6.18 24.53
N GLU A 50 9.53 5.23 23.61
CA GLU A 50 9.21 5.43 22.20
C GLU A 50 7.72 5.75 22.02
N ILE A 51 6.81 4.95 22.60
CA ILE A 51 5.37 5.20 22.50
C ILE A 51 4.98 6.55 23.10
N ALA A 52 5.53 6.90 24.26
CA ALA A 52 5.23 8.18 24.92
C ALA A 52 5.70 9.40 24.12
N SER A 53 6.73 9.24 23.28
CA SER A 53 7.25 10.29 22.41
C SER A 53 6.46 10.46 21.10
N ARG A 54 5.54 9.54 20.79
CA ARG A 54 4.75 9.55 19.57
C ARG A 54 3.45 10.33 19.75
N GLU A 55 3.21 11.23 18.81
CA GLU A 55 1.86 11.72 18.51
C GLU A 55 1.23 10.76 17.50
N VAL A 56 0.58 9.69 17.97
CA VAL A 56 -0.15 8.79 17.06
C VAL A 56 -1.51 9.40 16.76
N ALA A 57 -1.77 9.63 15.47
CA ALA A 57 -2.99 10.29 15.00
C ALA A 57 -4.23 9.36 15.02
N ASP A 58 -4.03 8.04 14.95
CA ASP A 58 -5.11 7.04 14.93
C ASP A 58 -5.23 6.29 16.28
N PRO A 59 -6.36 6.46 17.01
CA PRO A 59 -6.65 5.71 18.23
C PRO A 59 -6.64 4.18 18.05
N GLN A 60 -6.99 3.68 16.85
CA GLN A 60 -7.05 2.25 16.57
C GLN A 60 -5.64 1.64 16.51
N GLU A 61 -4.71 2.32 15.82
CA GLU A 61 -3.31 1.90 15.78
C GLU A 61 -2.69 1.93 17.18
N MET A 62 -2.97 2.99 17.97
CA MET A 62 -2.46 3.11 19.33
C MET A 62 -2.90 1.96 20.25
N ALA A 63 -4.08 1.37 20.02
CA ALA A 63 -4.60 0.29 20.86
C ALA A 63 -3.68 -0.94 20.87
N GLU A 64 -3.08 -1.29 19.72
CA GLU A 64 -2.16 -2.44 19.62
C GLU A 64 -0.85 -2.19 20.37
N PHE A 65 -0.31 -0.97 20.27
CA PHE A 65 0.89 -0.55 21.00
C PHE A 65 0.66 -0.54 22.52
N LEU A 66 -0.49 -0.03 22.98
CA LEU A 66 -0.84 -0.03 24.40
C LEU A 66 -1.07 -1.44 24.94
N TRP A 67 -1.69 -2.33 24.16
CA TRP A 67 -1.85 -3.73 24.53
C TRP A 67 -0.49 -4.42 24.73
N MET A 68 0.45 -4.20 23.80
CA MET A 68 1.81 -4.71 23.92
C MET A 68 2.54 -4.10 25.12
N ALA A 69 2.44 -2.78 25.32
CA ALA A 69 3.05 -2.08 26.44
C ALA A 69 2.59 -2.63 27.79
N ALA A 70 1.28 -2.88 27.94
CA ALA A 70 0.71 -3.43 29.17
C ALA A 70 1.27 -4.82 29.49
N ARG A 71 1.42 -5.69 28.48
CA ARG A 71 2.01 -7.02 28.67
C ARG A 71 3.50 -6.97 28.99
N LEU A 72 4.26 -6.09 28.34
CA LEU A 72 5.68 -5.91 28.62
C LEU A 72 5.95 -5.34 30.02
N LEU A 73 5.08 -4.44 30.50
CA LEU A 73 5.12 -3.92 31.86
C LEU A 73 4.86 -5.02 32.89
N LEU A 74 3.82 -5.82 32.68
CA LEU A 74 3.49 -6.95 33.56
C LEU A 74 4.64 -7.96 33.59
N LEU A 75 5.19 -8.30 32.42
CA LEU A 75 6.35 -9.19 32.29
C LEU A 75 7.56 -8.66 33.07
N LYS A 76 7.85 -7.35 32.95
CA LYS A 76 8.93 -6.70 33.71
C LYS A 76 8.68 -6.76 35.22
N SER A 77 7.45 -6.53 35.67
CA SER A 77 7.07 -6.60 37.09
C SER A 77 7.38 -7.99 37.66
N ILE A 78 6.91 -9.05 37.01
CA ILE A 78 7.10 -10.44 37.44
C ILE A 78 8.59 -10.80 37.51
N ARG A 79 9.36 -10.42 36.47
CA ARG A 79 10.81 -10.69 36.41
C ARG A 79 11.60 -9.96 37.51
N LEU A 80 11.08 -8.86 38.04
CA LEU A 80 11.70 -8.07 39.10
C LEU A 80 11.30 -8.49 40.52
N LEU A 81 10.34 -9.41 40.68
CA LEU A 81 9.86 -9.92 41.97
C LEU A 81 10.51 -11.28 42.29
N PRO A 82 11.65 -11.33 42.99
CA PRO A 82 12.26 -12.60 43.37
C PRO A 82 11.51 -13.26 44.53
N GLY A 83 11.24 -14.57 44.40
CA GLY A 83 10.93 -15.45 45.54
C GLY A 83 9.47 -15.85 45.74
N GLU A 84 8.54 -15.40 44.89
CA GLU A 84 7.16 -15.89 44.90
C GLU A 84 6.96 -17.01 43.88
N PRO A 85 6.21 -18.07 44.23
CA PRO A 85 5.80 -19.06 43.24
C PRO A 85 4.90 -18.38 42.20
N GLN A 86 5.19 -18.63 40.93
CA GLN A 86 4.44 -18.03 39.84
C GLN A 86 2.99 -18.47 39.88
N THR A 87 2.07 -17.52 39.68
CA THR A 87 0.66 -17.82 39.46
C THR A 87 0.44 -18.42 38.07
N GLU A 88 -0.75 -18.98 37.83
CA GLU A 88 -1.12 -19.52 36.52
C GLU A 88 -1.08 -18.43 35.44
N GLU A 89 -1.59 -17.23 35.74
CA GLU A 89 -1.56 -16.07 34.84
C GLU A 89 -0.12 -15.61 34.50
N GLU A 90 0.79 -15.69 35.47
CA GLU A 90 2.21 -15.36 35.25
C GLU A 90 2.90 -16.41 34.37
N THR A 91 2.52 -17.68 34.54
CA THR A 91 3.02 -18.78 33.69
C THR A 91 2.58 -18.60 32.24
N ASP A 92 1.31 -18.26 32.03
CA ASP A 92 0.76 -17.95 30.69
C ASP A 92 1.49 -16.77 30.05
N LEU A 93 1.81 -15.73 30.82
CA LEU A 93 2.54 -14.57 30.31
C LEU A 93 3.97 -14.92 29.89
N LEU A 94 4.63 -15.83 30.60
CA LEU A 94 5.95 -16.33 30.20
C LEU A 94 5.87 -17.17 28.92
N GLY A 95 4.80 -17.96 28.73
CA GLY A 95 4.50 -18.64 27.47
C GLY A 95 4.27 -17.65 26.32
N TRP A 96 3.58 -16.54 26.60
CA TRP A 96 3.39 -15.45 25.64
C TRP A 96 4.73 -14.78 25.25
N GLU A 97 5.66 -14.56 26.19
CA GLU A 97 6.99 -14.02 25.88
C GLU A 97 7.73 -14.90 24.85
N GLU A 98 7.64 -16.23 25.02
CA GLU A 98 8.21 -17.19 24.08
C GLU A 98 7.57 -17.11 22.68
N GLU A 99 6.25 -16.99 22.63
CA GLU A 99 5.51 -16.83 21.36
C GLU A 99 5.92 -15.55 20.64
N VAL A 100 6.02 -14.43 21.38
CA VAL A 100 6.46 -13.15 20.82
C VAL A 100 7.88 -13.25 20.27
N ARG A 101 8.78 -13.93 20.98
CA ARG A 101 10.15 -14.14 20.50
C ARG A 101 10.19 -14.89 19.17
N LYS A 102 9.45 -16.00 19.05
CA LYS A 102 9.35 -16.75 17.79
C LYS A 102 8.83 -15.88 16.64
N ARG A 103 7.80 -15.08 16.90
CA ARG A 103 7.28 -14.13 15.90
C ARG A 103 8.32 -13.08 15.50
N LEU A 104 9.15 -12.61 16.43
CA LEU A 104 10.23 -11.68 16.13
C LEU A 104 11.33 -12.34 15.27
N GLU A 105 11.63 -13.63 15.48
CA GLU A 105 12.57 -14.38 14.63
C GLU A 105 12.05 -14.52 13.21
N GLU A 106 10.78 -14.92 13.07
CA GLU A 106 10.10 -15.03 11.78
C GLU A 106 10.08 -13.67 11.06
N TYR A 107 9.66 -12.62 11.76
CA TYR A 107 9.60 -11.27 11.21
C TYR A 107 10.97 -10.77 10.74
N ARG A 108 12.03 -11.01 11.52
CA ARG A 108 13.41 -10.69 11.11
C ARG A 108 13.79 -11.40 9.82
N ALA A 109 13.51 -12.71 9.72
CA ALA A 109 13.80 -13.47 8.50
C ALA A 109 13.04 -12.91 7.28
N TYR A 110 11.77 -12.54 7.44
CA TYR A 110 11.01 -11.90 6.37
C TYR A 110 11.56 -10.53 6.00
N LYS A 111 11.97 -9.72 6.97
CA LYS A 111 12.57 -8.40 6.75
C LYS A 111 13.88 -8.52 5.94
N GLU A 112 14.74 -9.48 6.30
CA GLU A 112 15.99 -9.75 5.58
C GLU A 112 15.72 -10.21 4.12
N MET A 113 14.74 -11.10 3.92
CA MET A 113 14.34 -11.53 2.57
C MET A 113 13.76 -10.38 1.74
N ALA A 114 12.90 -9.55 2.34
CA ALA A 114 12.30 -8.38 1.68
C ALA A 114 13.37 -7.38 1.27
N GLN A 115 14.36 -7.12 2.13
CA GLN A 115 15.50 -6.28 1.81
C GLN A 115 16.31 -6.84 0.64
N GLY A 116 16.60 -8.15 0.63
CA GLY A 116 17.29 -8.78 -0.49
C GLY A 116 16.51 -8.69 -1.81
N LEU A 117 15.19 -8.79 -1.78
CA LEU A 117 14.34 -8.56 -2.96
C LEU A 117 14.39 -7.10 -3.42
N MET A 118 14.39 -6.15 -2.49
CA MET A 118 14.48 -4.72 -2.80
C MET A 118 15.82 -4.36 -3.42
N GLU A 119 16.92 -4.85 -2.87
CA GLU A 119 18.26 -4.69 -3.44
C GLU A 119 18.35 -5.30 -4.84
N ARG A 120 17.72 -6.46 -5.07
CA ARG A 120 17.64 -7.05 -6.41
C ARG A 120 16.81 -6.21 -7.35
N ALA A 121 15.66 -5.68 -6.93
CA ALA A 121 14.83 -4.81 -7.75
C ALA A 121 15.60 -3.55 -8.17
N GLU A 122 16.32 -2.92 -7.24
CA GLU A 122 17.15 -1.74 -7.52
C GLU A 122 18.30 -2.06 -8.48
N ASN A 123 18.96 -3.20 -8.33
CA ASN A 123 20.10 -3.60 -9.17
C ASN A 123 19.68 -4.21 -10.53
N GLU A 124 18.53 -4.88 -10.61
CA GLU A 124 17.98 -5.50 -11.83
C GLU A 124 17.14 -4.52 -12.67
N THR A 125 17.11 -3.22 -12.31
CA THR A 125 16.44 -2.15 -13.09
C THR A 125 17.01 -1.97 -14.51
N PHE A 126 18.06 -2.71 -14.89
CA PHE A 126 18.65 -2.70 -16.25
C PHE A 126 18.18 -3.83 -17.17
N ALA A 127 17.27 -4.71 -16.73
CA ALA A 127 16.64 -5.66 -17.62
C ALA A 127 15.47 -4.98 -18.36
N PHE A 128 15.76 -4.28 -19.45
CA PHE A 128 14.74 -3.96 -20.43
C PHE A 128 14.36 -5.27 -21.13
N PRO A 129 13.20 -5.90 -20.85
CA PRO A 129 12.74 -6.95 -21.73
C PRO A 129 12.70 -6.36 -23.15
N PRO A 130 13.19 -7.10 -24.17
CA PRO A 130 13.05 -6.63 -25.54
C PRO A 130 11.57 -6.27 -25.75
N PRO A 131 11.26 -5.15 -26.44
CA PRO A 131 9.88 -4.81 -26.73
C PRO A 131 9.21 -6.06 -27.31
N PRO A 132 8.00 -6.42 -26.83
CA PRO A 132 7.33 -7.62 -27.29
C PRO A 132 7.35 -7.58 -28.81
N ARG A 133 7.91 -8.62 -29.45
CA ARG A 133 7.83 -8.75 -30.90
C ARG A 133 6.34 -8.69 -31.23
N ALA A 134 5.96 -7.74 -32.07
CA ALA A 134 4.63 -7.71 -32.67
C ALA A 134 4.47 -9.02 -33.44
N ILE A 135 3.90 -10.02 -32.78
CA ILE A 135 3.32 -11.15 -33.46
C ILE A 135 2.09 -10.53 -34.09
N GLU A 136 2.06 -10.43 -35.42
CA GLU A 136 0.83 -10.15 -36.15
C GLU A 136 -0.13 -11.29 -35.82
N ALA A 137 -0.87 -11.13 -34.73
CA ALA A 137 -1.98 -11.98 -34.44
C ALA A 137 -3.00 -11.66 -35.51
N ALA A 138 -3.08 -12.51 -36.53
CA ALA A 138 -4.29 -12.70 -37.32
C ALA A 138 -5.37 -13.34 -36.42
N GLY A 139 -5.62 -12.73 -35.26
CA GLY A 139 -6.60 -13.15 -34.28
C GLY A 139 -7.89 -12.43 -34.55
N GLN A 140 -8.98 -13.18 -34.59
CA GLN A 140 -10.33 -12.63 -34.65
C GLN A 140 -10.55 -11.68 -33.47
N GLU A 141 -11.13 -10.52 -33.72
CA GLU A 141 -11.57 -9.58 -32.68
C GLU A 141 -12.70 -10.25 -31.87
N GLU A 142 -12.35 -10.95 -30.80
CA GLU A 142 -13.31 -11.57 -29.90
C GLU A 142 -13.80 -10.58 -28.84
N PRO A 143 -15.08 -10.65 -28.43
CA PRO A 143 -15.61 -9.84 -27.34
C PRO A 143 -14.87 -10.15 -26.03
N LEU A 144 -14.26 -9.12 -25.43
CA LEU A 144 -13.48 -9.24 -24.21
C LEU A 144 -14.38 -9.59 -23.01
N GLU A 145 -13.98 -10.59 -22.22
CA GLU A 145 -14.65 -10.92 -20.98
C GLU A 145 -14.44 -9.80 -19.93
N ILE A 146 -15.49 -9.45 -19.19
CA ILE A 146 -15.47 -8.36 -18.20
C ILE A 146 -14.37 -8.57 -17.14
N GLY A 147 -14.11 -9.82 -16.74
CA GLY A 147 -13.06 -10.14 -15.76
C GLY A 147 -11.66 -9.72 -16.23
N LEU A 148 -11.37 -9.86 -17.53
CA LEU A 148 -10.08 -9.44 -18.10
C LEU A 148 -9.93 -7.91 -18.10
N LEU A 149 -11.04 -7.19 -18.29
CA LEU A 149 -11.06 -5.72 -18.22
C LEU A 149 -10.77 -5.23 -16.80
N VAL A 150 -11.30 -5.90 -15.77
CA VAL A 150 -11.02 -5.59 -14.36
C VAL A 150 -9.54 -5.79 -14.03
N VAL A 151 -8.93 -6.88 -14.51
CA VAL A 151 -7.49 -7.13 -14.32
C VAL A 151 -6.64 -6.05 -14.99
N ALA A 152 -6.98 -5.66 -16.23
CA ALA A 152 -6.29 -4.59 -16.94
C ALA A 152 -6.44 -3.23 -16.22
N PHE A 153 -7.62 -2.94 -15.66
CA PHE A 153 -7.83 -1.71 -14.90
C PHE A 153 -6.97 -1.65 -13.63
N ASN A 154 -6.88 -2.76 -12.88
CA ASN A 154 -6.06 -2.83 -11.68
C ASN A 154 -4.56 -2.63 -11.96
N SER A 155 -4.05 -3.15 -13.09
CA SER A 155 -2.64 -2.98 -13.45
C SER A 155 -2.30 -1.54 -13.83
N VAL A 156 -3.25 -0.79 -14.39
CA VAL A 156 -3.11 0.64 -14.68
C VAL A 156 -3.15 1.46 -13.38
N LEU A 157 -4.09 1.15 -12.47
CA LEU A 157 -4.17 1.84 -11.18
C LEU A 157 -2.87 1.75 -10.37
N ALA A 158 -2.20 0.60 -10.40
CA ALA A 158 -0.92 0.39 -9.71
C ALA A 158 0.23 1.27 -10.25
N ARG A 159 0.09 1.83 -11.46
CA ARG A 159 1.09 2.69 -12.09
C ARG A 159 0.87 4.19 -11.84
N ILE A 160 -0.25 4.57 -11.22
CA ILE A 160 -0.56 5.96 -10.91
C ILE A 160 0.19 6.33 -9.62
N PRO A 161 1.17 7.24 -9.66
CA PRO A 161 1.88 7.65 -8.45
C PRO A 161 0.92 8.39 -7.50
N PRO A 162 1.02 8.18 -6.17
CA PRO A 162 0.21 8.90 -5.21
C PRO A 162 0.56 10.40 -5.28
N ARG A 163 -0.35 11.21 -5.84
CA ARG A 163 -0.23 12.67 -5.80
C ARG A 163 -0.77 13.19 -4.46
N PRO A 164 -0.16 14.23 -3.87
CA PRO A 164 -0.67 14.81 -2.63
C PRO A 164 -2.11 15.25 -2.83
N VAL A 165 -2.98 14.83 -1.93
CA VAL A 165 -4.41 15.14 -1.93
C VAL A 165 -4.56 16.64 -1.67
N VAL A 166 -4.63 17.44 -2.74
CA VAL A 166 -5.18 18.78 -2.66
C VAL A 166 -6.68 18.59 -2.68
N VAL A 167 -7.31 18.73 -1.51
CA VAL A 167 -8.78 18.78 -1.40
C VAL A 167 -9.25 20.06 -2.08
N SER A 168 -9.41 19.99 -3.39
CA SER A 168 -10.23 20.90 -4.18
C SER A 168 -11.18 20.00 -4.95
N GLY A 169 -12.18 19.50 -4.22
CA GLY A 169 -13.14 18.53 -4.72
C GLY A 169 -13.98 19.13 -5.83
N ARG A 170 -13.64 18.81 -7.07
CA ARG A 170 -14.64 18.68 -8.13
C ARG A 170 -15.09 17.22 -8.11
N THR A 171 -16.20 16.94 -7.43
CA THR A 171 -16.84 15.63 -7.49
C THR A 171 -17.49 15.48 -8.86
N TRP A 172 -16.89 14.69 -9.73
CA TRP A 172 -17.50 14.33 -11.01
C TRP A 172 -18.67 13.38 -10.75
N THR A 173 -19.85 13.74 -11.23
CA THR A 173 -21.00 12.85 -11.24
C THR A 173 -20.91 11.87 -12.40
N LEU A 174 -21.59 10.72 -12.26
CA LEU A 174 -21.69 9.73 -13.33
C LEU A 174 -22.30 10.35 -14.60
N GLU A 175 -23.34 11.18 -14.45
CA GLU A 175 -24.04 11.84 -15.57
C GLU A 175 -23.11 12.77 -16.35
N GLU A 176 -22.30 13.58 -15.67
CA GLU A 176 -21.32 14.46 -16.32
C GLU A 176 -20.29 13.68 -17.12
N LYS A 177 -19.82 12.53 -16.61
CA LYS A 177 -18.88 11.66 -17.32
C LYS A 177 -19.52 10.95 -18.51
N LEU A 178 -20.78 10.51 -18.40
CA LEU A 178 -21.52 9.95 -19.53
C LEU A 178 -21.63 10.95 -20.68
N ASP A 179 -21.96 12.21 -20.38
CA ASP A 179 -22.10 13.27 -21.38
C ASP A 179 -20.76 13.68 -22.01
N LEU A 180 -19.69 13.72 -21.20
CA LEU A 180 -18.35 14.02 -21.67
C LEU A 180 -17.84 12.94 -22.64
N ILE A 181 -17.95 11.66 -22.25
CA ILE A 181 -17.51 10.53 -23.08
C ILE A 181 -18.34 10.47 -24.37
N THR A 182 -19.66 10.63 -24.28
CA THR A 182 -20.54 10.60 -25.45
C THR A 182 -20.24 11.73 -26.43
N ARG A 183 -19.94 12.95 -25.95
CA ARG A 183 -19.54 14.06 -26.82
C ARG A 183 -18.23 13.77 -27.54
N ARG A 184 -17.23 13.29 -26.82
CA ARG A 184 -15.91 12.99 -27.37
C ARG A 184 -15.94 11.85 -28.39
N LEU A 185 -16.80 10.85 -28.19
CA LEU A 185 -17.01 9.76 -29.16
C LEU A 185 -17.66 10.21 -30.47
N ARG A 186 -18.25 11.42 -30.54
CA ARG A 186 -18.73 12.00 -31.80
C ARG A 186 -17.58 12.52 -32.67
N GLU A 187 -16.45 12.85 -32.07
CA GLU A 187 -15.27 13.37 -32.77
C GLU A 187 -14.37 12.25 -33.30
N GLY A 188 -14.47 11.05 -32.70
CA GLY A 188 -13.74 9.86 -33.16
C GLY A 188 -13.62 8.79 -32.08
N PRO A 189 -12.95 7.67 -32.40
CA PRO A 189 -12.64 6.64 -31.42
C PRO A 189 -11.66 7.16 -30.37
N ILE A 190 -11.83 6.72 -29.13
CA ILE A 190 -11.02 7.16 -27.98
C ILE A 190 -10.28 5.95 -27.40
N GLU A 191 -9.04 6.13 -26.95
CA GLU A 191 -8.32 5.08 -26.22
C GLU A 191 -8.67 5.16 -24.73
N LEU A 192 -9.05 4.02 -24.13
CA LEU A 192 -9.49 3.95 -22.73
C LEU A 192 -8.40 4.42 -21.76
N LEU A 193 -7.14 4.14 -22.08
CA LEU A 193 -6.02 4.52 -21.23
C LEU A 193 -5.86 6.04 -21.17
N ASP A 194 -5.92 6.72 -22.31
CA ASP A 194 -5.85 8.18 -22.38
C ASP A 194 -7.00 8.83 -21.59
N LEU A 195 -8.22 8.28 -21.74
CA LEU A 195 -9.40 8.75 -21.02
C LEU A 195 -9.25 8.64 -19.49
N ILE A 196 -8.57 7.60 -19.00
CA ILE A 196 -8.32 7.41 -17.56
C ILE A 196 -7.17 8.32 -17.08
N LEU A 197 -6.10 8.44 -17.86
CA LEU A 197 -4.92 9.26 -17.52
C LEU A 197 -5.21 10.76 -17.50
N GLU A 198 -6.25 11.22 -18.20
CA GLU A 198 -6.75 12.59 -18.12
C GLU A 198 -7.46 12.92 -16.80
N SER A 199 -7.75 11.93 -15.96
CA SER A 199 -8.41 12.15 -14.66
C SER A 199 -7.45 12.82 -13.67
N GLU A 200 -7.94 13.79 -12.90
CA GLU A 200 -7.15 14.55 -11.92
C GLU A 200 -6.81 13.69 -10.70
N ASP A 201 -7.74 12.82 -10.28
CA ASP A 201 -7.58 11.94 -9.12
C ASP A 201 -8.15 10.52 -9.35
N ARG A 202 -7.91 9.64 -8.37
CA ARG A 202 -8.36 8.23 -8.41
C ARG A 202 -9.88 8.11 -8.42
N LEU A 203 -10.59 9.02 -7.76
CA LEU A 203 -12.05 8.97 -7.68
C LEU A 203 -12.67 9.31 -9.04
N GLU A 204 -12.16 10.34 -9.72
CA GLU A 204 -12.52 10.68 -11.09
C GLU A 204 -12.21 9.55 -12.07
N ALA A 205 -11.06 8.90 -11.95
CA ALA A 205 -10.70 7.74 -12.76
C ALA A 205 -11.73 6.60 -12.59
N VAL A 206 -12.14 6.32 -11.35
CA VAL A 206 -13.16 5.31 -11.04
C VAL A 206 -14.52 5.70 -11.63
N VAL A 207 -14.98 6.94 -11.43
CA VAL A 207 -16.28 7.40 -11.97
C VAL A 207 -16.29 7.37 -13.50
N THR A 208 -15.18 7.76 -14.13
CA THR A 208 -15.01 7.70 -15.60
C THR A 208 -15.09 6.26 -16.11
N PHE A 209 -14.44 5.32 -15.42
CA PHE A 209 -14.52 3.91 -15.77
C PHE A 209 -15.94 3.34 -15.60
N VAL A 210 -16.64 3.68 -14.52
CA VAL A 210 -18.05 3.31 -14.31
C VAL A 210 -18.94 3.87 -15.43
N ALA A 211 -18.68 5.10 -15.89
CA ALA A 211 -19.40 5.69 -17.01
C ALA A 211 -19.20 4.91 -18.31
N VAL A 212 -17.97 4.47 -18.61
CA VAL A 212 -17.70 3.59 -19.77
C VAL A 212 -18.46 2.27 -19.65
N LEU A 213 -18.44 1.62 -18.48
CA LEU A 213 -19.18 0.37 -18.26
C LEU A 213 -20.69 0.54 -18.42
N GLU A 214 -21.24 1.66 -17.96
CA GLU A 214 -22.65 1.97 -18.09
C GLU A 214 -23.05 2.23 -19.56
N LEU A 215 -22.22 2.94 -20.34
CA LEU A 215 -22.42 3.10 -21.78
C LEU A 215 -22.36 1.78 -22.55
N LEU A 216 -21.43 0.89 -22.14
CA LEU A 216 -21.31 -0.45 -22.72
C LEU A 216 -22.54 -1.30 -22.39
N ARG A 217 -22.99 -1.27 -21.12
CA ARG A 217 -24.21 -1.94 -20.66
C ARG A 217 -25.45 -1.45 -21.42
N ARG A 218 -25.55 -0.15 -21.70
CA ARG A 218 -26.62 0.46 -22.52
C ARG A 218 -26.47 0.20 -24.01
N SER A 219 -25.44 -0.52 -24.45
CA SER A 219 -25.19 -0.82 -25.85
C SER A 219 -24.97 0.43 -26.72
N LEU A 220 -24.53 1.56 -26.14
CA LEU A 220 -24.28 2.81 -26.88
C LEU A 220 -22.88 2.87 -27.50
N ILE A 221 -21.94 2.09 -26.94
CA ILE A 221 -20.54 2.03 -27.36
C ILE A 221 -20.12 0.59 -27.61
N SER A 222 -19.06 0.42 -28.40
CA SER A 222 -18.34 -0.84 -28.60
C SER A 222 -16.90 -0.65 -28.15
N ILE A 223 -16.30 -1.70 -27.59
CA ILE A 223 -14.91 -1.70 -27.15
C ILE A 223 -14.15 -2.75 -27.96
N ARG A 224 -13.04 -2.36 -28.57
CA ARG A 224 -12.19 -3.22 -29.41
C ARG A 224 -10.75 -3.18 -28.94
N GLN A 225 -10.09 -4.32 -28.99
CA GLN A 225 -8.66 -4.45 -28.71
C GLN A 225 -8.04 -5.33 -29.79
N LYS A 226 -7.11 -4.77 -30.57
CA LYS A 226 -6.51 -5.46 -31.72
C LYS A 226 -5.50 -6.53 -31.33
N GLU A 227 -4.75 -6.30 -30.26
CA GLU A 227 -3.68 -7.17 -29.79
C GLU A 227 -3.82 -7.38 -28.28
N ARG A 228 -3.48 -8.58 -27.79
CA ARG A 228 -3.50 -8.86 -26.35
C ARG A 228 -2.59 -7.87 -25.62
N PHE A 229 -3.13 -7.20 -24.60
CA PHE A 229 -2.45 -6.12 -23.86
C PHE A 229 -2.13 -4.86 -24.68
N GLY A 230 -2.66 -4.73 -25.88
CA GLY A 230 -2.59 -3.53 -26.71
C GLY A 230 -3.63 -2.47 -26.32
N PRO A 231 -3.65 -1.33 -27.03
CA PRO A 231 -4.58 -0.22 -26.73
C PRO A 231 -6.04 -0.67 -26.87
N ILE A 232 -6.83 -0.31 -25.86
CA ILE A 232 -8.27 -0.57 -25.81
C ILE A 232 -9.00 0.63 -26.41
N ARG A 233 -9.68 0.45 -27.53
CA ARG A 233 -10.41 1.49 -28.25
C ARG A 233 -11.89 1.45 -27.94
N ILE A 234 -12.45 2.62 -27.66
CA ILE A 234 -13.87 2.85 -27.46
C ILE A 234 -14.41 3.52 -28.72
N GLU A 235 -15.45 2.95 -29.30
CA GLU A 235 -16.07 3.41 -30.53
C GLU A 235 -17.59 3.57 -30.33
N PRO A 236 -18.25 4.57 -30.95
CA PRO A 236 -19.70 4.62 -30.96
C PRO A 236 -20.25 3.37 -31.67
N ARG A 237 -21.30 2.77 -31.10
CA ARG A 237 -21.95 1.64 -31.78
C ARG A 237 -22.68 2.18 -33.02
N GLN A 238 -22.20 1.83 -34.21
CA GLN A 238 -22.96 2.08 -35.43
C GLN A 238 -24.23 1.23 -35.37
N ALA A 239 -25.40 1.87 -35.46
CA ALA A 239 -26.65 1.17 -35.67
C ALA A 239 -26.58 0.42 -37.02
N PRO A 240 -27.15 -0.79 -37.12
CA PRO A 240 -27.21 -1.53 -38.38
C PRO A 240 -28.00 -0.77 -39.46
#